data_AF-A0A927JI52-F1
#
_entry.id   AF-A0A927JI52-F1
#
_cell.length_a   1.000
_cell.length_b   1.000
_cell.length_c   1.000
_cell.angle_alpha   90.00
_cell.angle_beta   90.00
_cell.angle_gamma   90.00
#
_symmetry.space_group_name_H-M   'P 1'
#
loop_
_entity.id
_entity.type
_entity.pdbx_description
1 polymer ?
#
loop_
_entity_poly.entity_id
_entity_poly.type
_entity_poly.pdbx_seq_one_letter_code
_entity_poly.pdbx_strand_id
1 'polypeptide(L)'
;MATAAPKKATIYRMVMPTHTCPYGVKAKDLLRRQGYEVEDHWLRTREETDAFKAEHGVKTTPQTFIGGERVGGYDDLRRFFGKAVRDPKAVTYRPVVAVFAMTALMALAASYAAFGSPFTVRAGEWFIAFSMCVLAMLKLQNVESFSSMFLNYDLLAKRWVPYSYVYPYAEGVAGVLMAAGVLTWLSVPIALVIGTIGAVSVIKAVYVDKRELKCACVGGDSNVPLGFLSLTENVMMVAMALWMVIAPAALSMPH
;
A
#
# COMPACT_ATOMS: atom_id res chain seq x y z
N MET A 1 -34.30 -36.45 -8.55
CA MET A 1 -33.28 -35.38 -8.52
C MET A 1 -32.93 -35.03 -9.95
N ALA A 2 -33.40 -33.89 -10.46
CA ALA A 2 -33.01 -33.43 -11.79
C ALA A 2 -31.56 -32.93 -11.71
N THR A 3 -30.64 -33.62 -12.38
CA THR A 3 -29.27 -33.16 -12.59
C THR A 3 -29.35 -31.89 -13.44
N ALA A 4 -29.16 -30.73 -12.81
CA ALA A 4 -29.02 -29.48 -13.55
C ALA A 4 -27.89 -29.65 -14.56
N ALA A 5 -28.16 -29.34 -15.84
CA ALA A 5 -27.15 -29.40 -16.90
C ALA A 5 -25.89 -28.63 -16.46
N PRO A 6 -24.68 -29.12 -16.79
CA PRO A 6 -23.44 -28.45 -16.41
C PRO A 6 -23.47 -27.02 -16.93
N LYS A 7 -23.24 -26.06 -16.03
CA LYS A 7 -23.22 -24.64 -16.39
C LYS A 7 -21.99 -24.40 -17.29
N LYS A 8 -22.19 -24.11 -18.58
CA LYS A 8 -21.10 -23.86 -19.52
C LYS A 8 -20.79 -22.38 -19.63
N ALA A 9 -19.51 -22.05 -19.68
CA ALA A 9 -19.02 -20.70 -19.93
C ALA A 9 -17.85 -20.74 -20.92
N THR A 10 -17.82 -19.78 -21.83
CA THR A 10 -16.74 -19.63 -22.81
C THR A 10 -15.94 -18.39 -22.45
N ILE A 11 -14.61 -18.48 -22.48
CA ILE A 11 -13.72 -17.35 -22.23
C ILE A 11 -12.71 -17.23 -23.35
N TYR A 12 -12.56 -16.01 -23.86
CA TYR A 12 -11.50 -15.63 -24.79
C TYR A 12 -10.45 -14.83 -24.05
N ARG A 13 -9.20 -15.30 -24.01
CA ARG A 13 -8.10 -14.64 -23.30
C ARG A 13 -6.78 -14.73 -24.06
N MET A 14 -5.91 -13.74 -23.86
CA MET A 14 -4.57 -13.74 -24.45
C MET A 14 -3.67 -14.76 -23.76
N VAL A 15 -3.09 -15.66 -24.56
CA VAL A 15 -2.06 -16.62 -24.16
C VAL A 15 -1.04 -16.68 -25.30
N MET A 16 -0.08 -15.76 -25.25
CA MET A 16 1.02 -15.65 -26.20
C MET A 16 2.29 -16.25 -25.57
N PRO A 17 3.30 -16.67 -26.36
CA PRO A 17 4.52 -17.30 -25.84
C PRO A 17 5.22 -16.49 -24.75
N THR A 18 5.20 -15.16 -24.84
CA THR A 18 5.86 -14.23 -23.90
C THR A 18 4.88 -13.44 -23.02
N HIS A 19 3.57 -13.63 -23.17
CA HIS A 19 2.58 -12.83 -22.46
C HIS A 19 1.27 -13.59 -22.21
N THR A 20 0.94 -13.77 -20.93
CA THR A 20 -0.36 -14.29 -20.49
C THR A 20 -1.14 -13.20 -19.78
N CYS A 21 -2.38 -12.97 -20.19
CA CYS A 21 -3.23 -11.96 -19.56
C CYS A 21 -3.58 -12.38 -18.11
N PRO A 22 -3.19 -11.61 -17.08
CA PRO A 22 -3.47 -11.95 -15.69
C PRO A 22 -4.97 -11.91 -15.37
N TYR A 23 -5.73 -11.00 -15.99
CA TYR A 23 -7.18 -10.94 -15.83
C TYR A 23 -7.90 -12.13 -16.49
N GLY A 24 -7.35 -12.66 -17.59
CA GLY A 24 -7.85 -13.89 -18.22
C GLY A 24 -7.72 -15.10 -17.31
N VAL A 25 -6.58 -15.25 -16.63
CA VAL A 25 -6.38 -16.33 -15.64
C VAL A 25 -7.34 -16.18 -14.47
N LYS A 26 -7.50 -14.97 -13.93
CA LYS A 26 -8.43 -14.69 -12.82
C LYS A 26 -9.89 -14.93 -13.21
N ALA A 27 -10.30 -14.57 -14.42
CA ALA A 27 -11.65 -14.82 -14.93
C ALA A 27 -11.93 -16.31 -15.08
N LYS A 28 -10.99 -17.07 -15.64
CA LYS A 28 -11.07 -18.54 -15.75
C LYS A 28 -11.19 -19.22 -14.38
N ASP A 29 -10.37 -18.82 -13.41
CA ASP A 29 -10.45 -19.33 -12.03
C ASP A 29 -11.78 -18.97 -11.37
N LEU A 30 -12.27 -17.74 -11.55
CA LEU A 30 -13.56 -17.32 -11.01
C LEU A 30 -14.72 -18.17 -11.56
N LEU A 31 -14.77 -18.41 -12.88
CA LEU A 31 -15.77 -19.27 -13.51
C LEU A 31 -15.75 -20.68 -12.91
N ARG A 32 -14.56 -21.28 -12.79
CA ARG A 32 -14.39 -22.62 -12.19
C ARG A 32 -14.90 -22.68 -10.75
N ARG A 33 -14.58 -21.68 -9.93
CA ARG A 33 -15.08 -21.58 -8.54
C ARG A 33 -16.59 -21.38 -8.43
N GLN A 34 -17.25 -20.90 -9.48
CA GLN A 34 -18.71 -20.80 -9.55
C GLN A 34 -19.37 -22.07 -10.13
N GLY A 35 -18.59 -23.14 -10.36
CA GLY A 35 -19.08 -24.43 -10.83
C GLY A 35 -19.32 -24.49 -12.34
N TYR A 36 -18.72 -23.59 -13.13
CA TYR A 36 -18.82 -23.64 -14.59
C TYR A 36 -17.80 -24.59 -15.19
N GLU A 37 -18.23 -25.34 -16.20
CA GLU A 37 -17.35 -25.96 -17.18
C GLU A 37 -16.89 -24.87 -18.15
N VAL A 38 -15.58 -24.64 -18.21
CA VAL A 38 -15.01 -23.48 -18.91
C VAL A 38 -14.34 -23.92 -20.21
N GLU A 39 -14.89 -23.45 -21.32
CA GLU A 39 -14.28 -23.52 -22.63
C GLU A 39 -13.30 -22.35 -22.80
N ASP A 40 -12.01 -22.65 -22.90
CA ASP A 40 -10.93 -21.67 -22.84
C ASP A 40 -10.30 -21.44 -24.23
N HIS A 41 -10.71 -20.36 -24.90
CA HIS A 41 -10.21 -19.95 -26.20
C HIS A 41 -9.02 -19.00 -26.05
N TRP A 42 -7.91 -19.37 -26.67
CA TRP A 42 -6.66 -18.60 -26.58
C TRP A 42 -6.48 -17.73 -27.80
N LEU A 43 -6.25 -16.44 -27.54
CA LEU A 43 -5.75 -15.49 -28.52
C LEU A 43 -4.21 -15.53 -28.42
N ARG A 44 -3.57 -16.15 -29.41
CA ARG A 44 -2.14 -16.49 -29.42
C ARG A 44 -1.28 -15.44 -30.11
N THR A 45 -1.90 -14.57 -30.91
CA THR A 45 -1.21 -13.46 -31.59
C THR A 45 -1.89 -12.12 -31.31
N ARG A 46 -1.18 -11.03 -31.63
CA ARG A 46 -1.74 -9.68 -31.50
C ARG A 46 -2.81 -9.45 -32.56
N GLU A 47 -2.60 -9.96 -33.76
CA GLU A 47 -3.52 -9.90 -34.88
C GLU A 47 -4.84 -10.62 -34.54
N GLU A 48 -4.77 -11.82 -33.95
CA GLU A 48 -5.96 -12.54 -33.45
C GLU A 48 -6.67 -11.74 -32.36
N THR A 49 -5.91 -11.13 -31.45
CA THR A 49 -6.48 -10.33 -30.37
C THR A 49 -7.20 -9.09 -30.89
N ASP A 50 -6.60 -8.39 -31.84
CA ASP A 50 -7.15 -7.16 -32.40
C ASP A 50 -8.31 -7.46 -33.36
N ALA A 51 -8.26 -8.58 -34.09
CA ALA A 51 -9.39 -9.10 -34.86
C ALA A 51 -10.58 -9.46 -33.95
N PHE A 52 -10.34 -10.20 -32.87
CA PHE A 52 -11.37 -10.55 -31.89
C PHE A 52 -12.02 -9.30 -31.27
N LYS A 53 -11.21 -8.30 -30.92
CA LYS A 53 -11.69 -7.01 -30.39
C LYS A 53 -12.56 -6.28 -31.40
N ALA A 54 -12.16 -6.24 -32.68
CA ALA A 54 -12.91 -5.59 -33.73
C ALA A 54 -14.25 -6.30 -34.00
N GLU A 55 -14.22 -7.62 -34.13
CA GLU A 55 -15.40 -8.46 -34.36
C GLU A 55 -16.44 -8.30 -33.25
N HIS A 56 -16.01 -8.30 -31.98
CA HIS A 56 -16.90 -8.21 -30.84
C HIS A 56 -17.14 -6.75 -30.39
N GLY A 57 -16.52 -5.75 -31.02
CA GLY A 57 -16.64 -4.34 -30.64
C GLY A 57 -16.16 -4.04 -29.21
N VAL A 58 -15.12 -4.74 -28.73
CA VAL A 58 -14.56 -4.60 -27.37
C VAL A 58 -13.16 -4.00 -27.40
N LYS A 59 -12.81 -3.23 -26.36
CA LYS A 59 -11.47 -2.61 -26.27
C LYS A 59 -10.45 -3.50 -25.57
N THR A 60 -10.90 -4.46 -24.76
CA THR A 60 -10.07 -5.23 -23.85
C THR A 60 -10.41 -6.71 -23.89
N THR A 61 -9.44 -7.53 -23.49
CA THR A 61 -9.60 -8.95 -23.18
C THR A 61 -9.15 -9.19 -21.73
N PRO A 62 -9.64 -10.24 -21.04
CA PRO A 62 -10.49 -11.32 -21.52
C PRO A 62 -11.94 -10.90 -21.78
N GLN A 63 -12.68 -11.71 -22.52
CA GLN A 63 -14.14 -11.63 -22.64
C GLN A 63 -14.78 -12.97 -22.27
N THR A 64 -15.81 -12.92 -21.43
CA THR A 64 -16.56 -14.09 -20.96
C THR A 64 -17.97 -14.11 -21.52
N PHE A 65 -18.41 -15.29 -21.93
CA PHE A 65 -19.74 -15.60 -22.44
C PHE A 65 -20.36 -16.71 -21.61
N ILE A 66 -21.62 -16.56 -21.22
CA ILE A 66 -22.39 -17.53 -20.44
C ILE A 66 -23.74 -17.71 -21.12
N GLY A 67 -24.12 -18.94 -21.46
CA GLY A 67 -25.39 -19.20 -22.16
C GLY A 67 -25.50 -18.54 -23.55
N GLY A 68 -24.37 -18.27 -24.21
CA GLY A 68 -24.32 -17.56 -25.50
C GLY A 68 -24.35 -16.03 -25.38
N GLU A 69 -24.64 -15.49 -24.20
CA GLU A 69 -24.64 -14.04 -23.96
C GLU A 69 -23.29 -13.55 -23.45
N ARG A 70 -22.87 -12.38 -23.93
CA ARG A 70 -21.62 -11.74 -23.49
C ARG A 70 -21.79 -11.12 -22.11
N VAL A 71 -21.07 -11.65 -21.13
CA VAL A 71 -20.97 -11.08 -19.78
C VAL A 71 -20.01 -9.90 -19.75
N GLY A 72 -18.88 -9.99 -20.45
CA GLY A 72 -17.89 -8.91 -20.55
C GLY A 72 -16.52 -9.27 -20.00
N GLY A 73 -15.79 -8.27 -19.51
CA GLY A 73 -14.45 -8.44 -18.95
C GLY A 73 -14.45 -9.02 -17.53
N TYR A 74 -13.28 -9.08 -16.89
CA TYR A 74 -13.18 -9.65 -15.54
C TYR A 74 -14.03 -8.90 -14.50
N ASP A 75 -14.11 -7.57 -14.57
CA ASP A 75 -14.92 -6.78 -13.65
C ASP A 75 -16.41 -7.02 -13.88
N ASP A 76 -16.86 -7.12 -15.13
CA ASP A 76 -18.26 -7.42 -15.46
C ASP A 76 -18.64 -8.83 -15.00
N LEU A 77 -17.74 -9.79 -15.16
CA LEU A 77 -17.89 -11.14 -14.62
C LEU A 77 -18.02 -11.17 -13.10
N ARG A 78 -17.27 -10.31 -12.38
CA ARG A 78 -17.43 -10.16 -10.94
C ARG A 78 -18.81 -9.60 -10.59
N ARG A 79 -19.29 -8.58 -11.31
CA ARG A 79 -20.64 -8.01 -11.12
C ARG A 79 -21.72 -9.05 -11.37
N PHE A 80 -21.58 -9.85 -12.43
CA PHE A 80 -22.50 -10.93 -12.77
C PHE A 80 -22.68 -11.93 -11.62
N PHE A 81 -21.61 -12.24 -10.89
CA PHE A 81 -21.66 -13.11 -9.70
C PHE A 81 -21.95 -12.37 -8.39
N GLY A 82 -22.41 -11.11 -8.43
CA GLY A 82 -22.69 -10.30 -7.24
C GLY A 82 -21.46 -9.99 -6.39
N LYS A 83 -20.25 -10.12 -6.94
CA LYS A 83 -19.00 -9.82 -6.21
C LYS A 83 -18.68 -8.34 -6.33
N ALA A 84 -18.18 -7.76 -5.23
CA ALA A 84 -17.66 -6.40 -5.24
C ALA A 84 -16.60 -6.24 -6.34
N VAL A 85 -16.66 -5.15 -7.10
CA VAL A 85 -15.63 -4.74 -8.07
C VAL A 85 -14.75 -3.68 -7.42
N ARG A 86 -13.46 -3.66 -7.77
CA ARG A 86 -12.55 -2.62 -7.28
C ARG A 86 -12.98 -1.29 -7.88
N ASP A 87 -13.43 -0.36 -7.05
CA ASP A 87 -13.52 1.04 -7.44
C ASP A 87 -12.12 1.67 -7.37
N PRO A 88 -11.53 2.10 -8.50
CA PRO A 88 -10.22 2.74 -8.52
C PRO A 88 -10.17 4.08 -7.78
N LYS A 89 -11.31 4.65 -7.38
CA LYS A 89 -11.38 5.91 -6.61
C LYS A 89 -11.70 5.71 -5.14
N ALA A 90 -12.13 4.51 -4.73
CA ALA A 90 -12.46 4.23 -3.33
C ALA A 90 -11.21 4.30 -2.44
N VAL A 91 -11.38 4.92 -1.27
CA VAL A 91 -10.35 4.97 -0.23
C VAL A 91 -10.06 3.58 0.30
N THR A 92 -8.79 3.27 0.52
CA THR A 92 -8.37 1.93 1.00
C THR A 92 -7.40 2.08 2.16
N TYR A 93 -7.70 1.42 3.30
CA TYR A 93 -6.82 1.37 4.47
C TYR A 93 -6.01 0.07 4.58
N ARG A 94 -6.28 -0.91 3.71
CA ARG A 94 -5.66 -2.24 3.78
C ARG A 94 -4.11 -2.22 3.75
N PRO A 95 -3.44 -1.43 2.89
CA PRO A 95 -1.97 -1.33 2.93
C PRO A 95 -1.46 -0.79 4.27
N VAL A 96 -2.19 0.17 4.85
CA VAL A 96 -1.84 0.83 6.12
C VAL A 96 -1.93 -0.15 7.28
N VAL A 97 -3.06 -0.86 7.37
CA VAL A 97 -3.27 -1.88 8.40
C VAL A 97 -2.23 -2.98 8.26
N ALA A 98 -1.88 -3.38 7.04
CA ALA A 98 -0.83 -4.36 6.80
C ALA A 98 0.54 -3.87 7.30
N VAL A 99 0.93 -2.62 7.02
CA VAL A 99 2.20 -2.05 7.49
C VAL A 99 2.27 -2.06 9.01
N PHE A 100 1.30 -1.46 9.71
CA PHE A 100 1.35 -1.38 11.18
C PHE A 100 1.16 -2.73 11.86
N ALA A 101 0.34 -3.63 11.31
CA ALA A 101 0.22 -4.98 11.85
C ALA A 101 1.55 -5.74 11.73
N MET A 102 2.21 -5.66 10.56
CA MET A 102 3.50 -6.32 10.36
C MET A 102 4.59 -5.73 11.25
N THR A 103 4.69 -4.41 11.37
CA THR A 103 5.71 -3.78 12.21
C THR A 103 5.46 -4.03 13.71
N ALA A 104 4.20 -4.11 14.15
CA ALA A 104 3.84 -4.52 15.51
C ALA A 104 4.26 -5.97 15.77
N LEU A 105 3.93 -6.89 14.86
CA LEU A 105 4.36 -8.29 14.98
C LEU A 105 5.88 -8.44 14.98
N MET A 106 6.59 -7.68 14.14
CA MET A 106 8.05 -7.65 14.14
C MET A 106 8.61 -7.15 15.46
N ALA A 107 8.03 -6.11 16.05
CA ALA A 107 8.48 -5.55 17.32
C ALA A 107 8.25 -6.51 18.50
N LEU A 108 7.09 -7.17 18.55
CA LEU A 108 6.79 -8.21 19.54
C LEU A 108 7.72 -9.41 19.39
N ALA A 109 7.96 -9.85 18.14
CA ALA A 109 8.87 -10.95 17.85
C ALA A 109 10.32 -10.62 18.22
N ALA A 110 10.79 -9.42 17.90
CA ALA A 110 12.11 -8.93 18.30
C ALA A 110 12.23 -8.85 19.83
N SER A 111 11.19 -8.35 20.52
CA SER A 111 11.16 -8.29 21.99
C SER A 111 11.23 -9.69 22.60
N TYR A 112 10.46 -10.63 22.07
CA TYR A 112 10.51 -12.02 22.52
C TYR A 112 11.89 -12.64 22.29
N ALA A 113 12.50 -12.40 21.13
CA ALA A 113 13.84 -12.91 20.81
C ALA A 113 14.94 -12.32 21.70
N ALA A 114 14.84 -11.03 22.07
CA ALA A 114 15.86 -10.35 22.87
C ALA A 114 15.67 -10.50 24.39
N PHE A 115 14.43 -10.53 24.89
CA PHE A 115 14.12 -10.46 26.33
C PHE A 115 13.29 -11.64 26.84
N GLY A 116 12.91 -12.60 25.99
CA GLY A 116 12.02 -13.71 26.36
C GLY A 116 10.57 -13.32 26.62
N SER A 117 10.24 -12.02 26.54
CA SER A 117 8.88 -11.49 26.70
C SER A 117 8.51 -10.63 25.49
N PRO A 118 7.32 -10.82 24.89
CA PRO A 118 6.86 -9.98 23.78
C PRO A 118 6.41 -8.60 24.25
N PHE A 119 5.97 -8.46 25.50
CA PHE A 119 5.40 -7.22 26.03
C PHE A 119 6.43 -6.49 26.90
N THR A 120 7.27 -5.68 26.26
CA THR A 120 8.25 -4.82 26.93
C THR A 120 8.10 -3.37 26.47
N VAL A 121 8.65 -2.42 27.23
CA VAL A 121 8.76 -1.02 26.79
C VAL A 121 9.53 -0.95 25.46
N ARG A 122 10.58 -1.77 25.33
CA ARG A 122 11.37 -1.89 24.09
C ARG A 122 10.54 -2.35 22.90
N ALA A 123 9.55 -3.22 23.08
CA ALA A 123 8.63 -3.61 22.02
C ALA A 123 7.84 -2.39 21.49
N GLY A 124 7.43 -1.48 22.37
CA GLY A 124 6.77 -0.23 21.97
C GLY A 124 7.70 0.70 21.18
N GLU A 125 8.94 0.85 21.62
CA GLU A 125 9.98 1.62 20.91
C GLU A 125 10.27 1.05 19.52
N TRP A 126 10.47 -0.27 19.43
CA TRP A 126 10.70 -0.96 18.16
C TRP A 126 9.50 -0.92 17.24
N PHE A 127 8.28 -0.93 17.77
CA PHE A 127 7.08 -0.77 16.95
C PHE A 127 7.09 0.57 16.21
N ILE A 128 7.39 1.66 16.91
CA ILE A 128 7.46 2.99 16.30
C ILE A 128 8.62 3.05 15.30
N ALA A 129 9.81 2.61 15.70
CA ALA A 129 11.00 2.69 14.86
C ALA A 129 10.88 1.80 13.60
N PHE A 130 10.35 0.58 13.70
CA PHE A 130 10.09 -0.28 12.55
C PHE A 130 9.02 0.29 11.64
N SER A 131 7.98 0.93 12.21
CA SER A 131 6.97 1.63 11.41
C SER A 131 7.58 2.79 10.62
N MET A 132 8.44 3.59 11.23
CA MET A 132 9.20 4.63 10.54
C MET A 132 10.07 4.05 9.42
N CYS A 133 10.82 2.98 9.68
CA CYS A 133 11.67 2.35 8.67
C CYS A 133 10.88 1.81 7.47
N VAL A 134 9.75 1.15 7.70
CA VAL A 134 8.91 0.59 6.63
C VAL A 134 8.22 1.71 5.84
N LEU A 135 7.71 2.75 6.51
CA LEU A 135 7.10 3.90 5.82
C LEU A 135 8.15 4.70 5.03
N ALA A 136 9.35 4.91 5.58
CA ALA A 136 10.48 5.50 4.86
C ALA A 136 10.85 4.67 3.63
N MET A 137 10.91 3.34 3.75
CA MET A 137 11.16 2.44 2.61
C MET A 137 10.11 2.63 1.50
N LEU A 138 8.82 2.74 1.84
CA LEU A 138 7.76 2.97 0.86
C LEU A 138 7.93 4.32 0.12
N LYS A 139 8.42 5.35 0.83
CA LYS A 139 8.73 6.66 0.23
C LYS A 139 9.97 6.59 -0.66
N LEU A 140 10.98 5.82 -0.24
CA LEU A 140 12.24 5.63 -0.97
C LEU A 140 12.09 4.80 -2.24
N GLN A 141 11.09 3.93 -2.34
CA GLN A 141 10.83 3.14 -3.56
C GLN A 141 10.56 4.02 -4.80
N ASN A 142 9.93 5.19 -4.60
CA ASN A 142 9.70 6.16 -5.67
C ASN A 142 9.73 7.58 -5.10
N VAL A 143 10.95 8.11 -4.93
CA VAL A 143 11.19 9.43 -4.34
C VAL A 143 10.54 10.54 -5.16
N GLU A 144 10.48 10.42 -6.49
CA GLU A 144 9.90 11.45 -7.36
C GLU A 144 8.37 11.53 -7.22
N SER A 145 7.71 10.38 -7.14
CA SER A 145 6.28 10.34 -6.85
C SER A 145 5.99 10.87 -5.43
N PHE A 146 6.80 10.47 -4.46
CA PHE A 146 6.72 10.98 -3.09
C PHE A 146 6.86 12.51 -3.04
N SER A 147 7.93 13.07 -3.61
CA SER A 147 8.24 14.50 -3.55
C SER A 147 7.11 15.33 -4.16
N SER A 148 6.61 14.91 -5.32
CA SER A 148 5.50 15.55 -6.02
C SER A 148 4.23 15.63 -5.17
N MET A 149 3.89 14.55 -4.45
CA MET A 149 2.73 14.56 -3.55
C MET A 149 3.00 15.33 -2.26
N PHE A 150 4.18 15.17 -1.67
CA PHE A 150 4.58 15.80 -0.41
C PHE A 150 4.53 17.33 -0.51
N LEU A 151 4.96 17.88 -1.65
CA LEU A 151 4.87 19.31 -1.98
C LEU A 151 3.43 19.86 -1.97
N ASN A 152 2.38 19.03 -2.07
CA ASN A 152 1.01 19.53 -2.06
C ASN A 152 0.52 19.97 -0.68
N TYR A 153 1.13 19.49 0.40
CA TYR A 153 0.69 19.78 1.77
C TYR A 153 1.81 20.25 2.69
N ASP A 154 3.04 19.79 2.50
CA ASP A 154 4.11 20.14 3.43
C ASP A 154 4.60 21.59 3.29
N LEU A 155 4.58 22.33 4.40
CA LEU A 155 4.90 23.76 4.45
C LEU A 155 6.37 24.04 4.16
N LEU A 156 7.28 23.21 4.68
CA LEU A 156 8.71 23.40 4.48
C LEU A 156 9.11 22.97 3.06
N ALA A 157 8.54 21.87 2.57
CA ALA A 157 8.78 21.39 1.20
C ALA A 157 8.34 22.42 0.16
N LYS A 158 7.18 23.08 0.36
CA LYS A 158 6.72 24.16 -0.51
C LYS A 158 7.65 25.35 -0.54
N ARG A 159 8.33 25.63 0.58
CA ARG A 159 9.28 26.74 0.70
C ARG A 159 10.66 26.38 0.14
N TRP A 160 11.08 25.13 0.31
CA TRP A 160 12.39 24.62 -0.08
C TRP A 160 12.26 23.21 -0.66
N VAL A 161 12.10 23.13 -1.98
CA VAL A 161 11.86 21.87 -2.72
C VAL A 161 12.90 20.78 -2.45
N PRO A 162 14.21 21.05 -2.33
CA PRO A 162 15.19 20.01 -1.98
C PRO A 162 14.85 19.24 -0.70
N TYR A 163 14.15 19.85 0.27
CA TYR A 163 13.67 19.16 1.46
C TYR A 163 12.76 17.97 1.13
N SER A 164 11.90 18.06 0.10
CA SER A 164 11.02 16.95 -0.27
C SER A 164 11.77 15.71 -0.75
N TYR A 165 12.99 15.90 -1.27
CA TYR A 165 13.85 14.80 -1.68
C TYR A 165 14.67 14.24 -0.51
N VAL A 166 15.06 15.08 0.45
CA VAL A 166 15.84 14.67 1.63
C VAL A 166 14.98 13.99 2.69
N TYR A 167 13.73 14.42 2.86
CA TYR A 167 12.80 13.92 3.88
C TYR A 167 12.76 12.38 4.03
N PRO A 168 12.54 11.58 2.96
CA PRO A 168 12.39 10.13 3.11
C PRO A 168 13.69 9.45 3.58
N TYR A 169 14.85 10.02 3.24
CA TYR A 169 16.15 9.55 3.75
C TYR A 169 16.34 9.94 5.21
N ALA A 170 16.01 11.17 5.58
CA ALA A 170 16.11 11.65 6.96
C ALA A 170 15.24 10.82 7.90
N GLU A 171 14.00 10.52 7.50
CA GLU A 171 13.09 9.65 8.24
C GLU A 171 13.64 8.22 8.36
N GLY A 172 14.13 7.65 7.26
CA GLY A 172 14.72 6.31 7.27
C GLY A 172 15.93 6.21 8.18
N VAL A 173 16.84 7.19 8.12
CA VAL A 173 18.02 7.27 9.00
C VAL A 173 17.59 7.43 10.45
N ALA A 174 16.64 8.32 10.75
CA ALA A 174 16.13 8.50 12.11
C ALA A 174 15.51 7.19 12.63
N GLY A 175 14.66 6.52 11.85
CA GLY A 175 14.04 5.25 12.22
C GLY A 175 15.05 4.15 12.53
N VAL A 176 16.08 3.98 11.69
CA VAL A 176 17.13 2.97 11.89
C VAL A 176 17.94 3.25 13.16
N LEU A 177 18.36 4.51 13.35
CA LEU A 177 19.12 4.91 14.53
C LEU A 177 18.31 4.79 15.82
N MET A 178 17.01 5.14 15.78
CA MET A 178 16.09 4.99 16.91
C MET A 178 15.84 3.51 17.23
N ALA A 179 15.72 2.63 16.23
CA ALA A 179 15.56 1.18 16.45
C ALA A 179 16.80 0.57 17.12
N ALA A 180 17.98 1.01 16.72
CA ALA A 180 19.24 0.56 17.30
C ALA A 180 19.54 1.20 18.67
N GLY A 181 18.88 2.31 19.02
CA GLY A 181 19.17 3.08 20.24
C GLY A 181 20.52 3.80 20.21
N VAL A 182 21.09 4.05 19.03
CA VAL A 182 22.42 4.65 18.85
C VAL A 182 22.32 6.02 18.18
N LEU A 183 23.34 6.87 18.39
CA LEU A 183 23.39 8.26 17.88
C LEU A 183 22.09 9.03 18.12
N THR A 184 21.53 8.92 19.33
CA THR A 184 20.28 9.61 19.70
C THR A 184 20.39 11.13 19.60
N TRP A 185 21.59 11.68 19.81
CA TRP A 185 21.90 13.09 19.59
C TRP A 185 21.65 13.56 18.15
N LEU A 186 21.65 12.64 17.18
CA LEU A 186 21.38 12.92 15.76
C LEU A 186 19.95 12.53 15.39
N SER A 187 19.50 11.33 15.76
CA SER A 187 18.19 10.82 15.34
C SER A 187 17.01 11.57 15.98
N VAL A 188 17.14 11.97 17.26
CA VAL A 188 16.09 12.70 17.98
C VAL A 188 15.84 14.08 17.38
N PRO A 189 16.84 14.96 17.14
CA PRO A 189 16.60 16.24 16.50
C PRO A 189 16.00 16.11 15.10
N ILE A 190 16.47 15.15 14.30
CA ILE A 190 15.90 14.89 12.97
C ILE A 190 14.41 14.56 13.09
N ALA A 191 14.05 13.57 13.91
CA ALA A 191 12.66 13.14 14.09
C ALA A 191 11.76 14.26 14.64
N LEU A 192 12.25 15.07 15.60
CA LEU A 192 11.50 16.20 16.15
C LEU A 192 11.25 17.26 15.08
N VAL A 193 12.26 17.65 14.31
CA VAL A 193 12.13 18.70 13.31
C VAL A 193 11.19 18.27 12.19
N ILE A 194 11.45 17.11 11.57
CA ILE A 194 10.63 16.65 10.43
C ILE A 194 9.21 16.28 10.90
N GLY A 195 9.07 15.65 12.07
CA GLY A 195 7.79 15.23 12.61
C GLY A 195 6.92 16.41 13.04
N THR A 196 7.51 17.42 13.70
CA THR A 196 6.74 18.61 14.11
C THR A 196 6.27 19.41 12.90
N ILE A 197 7.17 19.67 11.95
CA ILE A 197 6.82 20.38 10.71
C ILE A 197 5.75 19.61 9.95
N GLY A 198 5.94 18.30 9.76
CA GLY A 198 4.98 17.42 9.08
C GLY A 198 3.62 17.39 9.77
N ALA A 199 3.57 17.29 11.10
CA ALA A 199 2.33 17.33 11.86
C ALA A 199 1.58 18.65 11.66
N VAL A 200 2.26 19.79 11.77
CA VAL A 200 1.66 21.11 11.55
C VAL A 200 1.18 21.26 10.09
N SER A 201 1.97 20.79 9.13
CA SER A 201 1.60 20.76 7.71
C SER A 201 0.31 19.98 7.46
N VAL A 202 0.19 18.78 8.02
CA VAL A 202 -0.99 17.91 7.86
C VAL A 202 -2.21 18.50 8.57
N ILE A 203 -2.05 19.01 9.79
CA ILE A 203 -3.13 19.67 10.53
C ILE A 203 -3.70 20.82 9.71
N LYS A 204 -2.83 21.69 9.18
CA LYS A 204 -3.26 22.80 8.32
C LYS A 204 -3.96 22.30 7.06
N ALA A 205 -3.35 21.38 6.32
CA ALA A 205 -3.88 20.95 5.02
C ALA A 205 -5.22 20.20 5.14
N VAL A 206 -5.41 19.38 6.18
CA VAL A 206 -6.57 18.50 6.30
C VAL A 206 -7.65 19.08 7.20
N TYR A 207 -7.30 19.66 8.35
CA TYR A 207 -8.28 20.12 9.34
C TYR A 207 -8.66 21.59 9.15
N VAL A 208 -7.73 22.43 8.68
CA VAL A 208 -7.99 23.85 8.43
C VAL A 208 -8.45 24.07 6.99
N ASP A 209 -7.66 23.63 6.02
CA ASP A 209 -7.92 23.86 4.59
C ASP A 209 -8.92 22.84 4.00
N LYS A 210 -9.35 21.83 4.78
CA LYS A 210 -10.30 20.76 4.39
C LYS A 210 -9.99 20.11 3.04
N ARG A 211 -8.70 19.90 2.74
CA ARG A 211 -8.27 19.31 1.45
C ARG A 211 -8.35 17.78 1.51
N GLU A 212 -9.02 17.19 0.53
CA GLU A 212 -8.99 15.74 0.31
C GLU A 212 -7.71 15.36 -0.44
N LEU A 213 -6.68 14.98 0.31
CA LEU A 213 -5.37 14.63 -0.24
C LEU A 213 -5.07 13.15 -0.04
N LYS A 214 -4.35 12.57 -1.01
CA LYS A 214 -3.82 11.20 -0.92
C LYS A 214 -2.53 11.18 -0.10
N CYS A 215 -2.31 10.09 0.62
CA CYS A 215 -1.13 9.92 1.46
C CYS A 215 0.12 9.64 0.61
N ALA A 216 1.15 10.48 0.72
CA ALA A 216 2.44 10.25 0.07
C ALA A 216 3.23 9.11 0.73
N CYS A 217 2.92 8.77 1.98
CA CYS A 217 3.68 7.81 2.80
C CYS A 217 3.63 6.36 2.30
N VAL A 218 2.75 6.04 1.36
CA VAL A 218 2.59 4.69 0.79
C VAL A 218 3.01 4.63 -0.69
N GLY A 219 3.82 5.58 -1.17
CA GLY A 219 4.47 5.48 -2.49
C GLY A 219 3.58 5.78 -3.71
N GLY A 220 2.66 6.73 -3.61
CA GLY A 220 2.01 7.39 -4.76
C GLY A 220 0.90 6.66 -5.50
N ASP A 221 0.95 5.34 -5.53
CA ASP A 221 -0.06 4.51 -6.22
C ASP A 221 -1.21 4.05 -5.31
N SER A 222 -1.38 4.68 -4.14
CA SER A 222 -2.40 4.29 -3.16
C SER A 222 -3.51 5.33 -3.00
N ASN A 223 -4.76 4.87 -2.86
CA ASN A 223 -5.89 5.72 -2.47
C ASN A 223 -6.04 5.79 -0.94
N VAL A 224 -4.92 5.88 -0.24
CA VAL A 224 -4.92 5.99 1.21
C VAL A 224 -5.17 7.46 1.56
N PRO A 225 -6.14 7.80 2.43
CA PRO A 225 -6.35 9.18 2.83
C PRO A 225 -5.16 9.70 3.65
N LEU A 226 -4.67 10.90 3.31
CA LEU A 226 -3.50 11.51 3.93
C LEU A 226 -3.67 11.75 5.43
N GLY A 227 -4.84 12.28 5.81
CA GLY A 227 -5.04 12.94 7.11
C GLY A 227 -4.71 12.09 8.32
N PHE A 228 -5.40 10.97 8.50
CA PHE A 228 -5.20 10.14 9.69
C PHE A 228 -3.81 9.48 9.71
N LEU A 229 -3.37 8.93 8.57
CA LEU A 229 -2.11 8.20 8.50
C LEU A 229 -0.89 9.08 8.72
N SER A 230 -0.76 10.16 7.93
CA SER A 230 0.42 11.02 8.00
C SER A 230 0.48 11.79 9.31
N LEU A 231 -0.68 12.14 9.90
CA LEU A 231 -0.70 12.73 11.24
C LEU A 231 -0.22 11.72 12.30
N THR A 232 -0.71 10.48 12.25
CA THR A 232 -0.32 9.45 13.22
C THR A 232 1.18 9.18 13.14
N GLU A 233 1.73 9.06 11.93
CA GLU A 233 3.17 8.92 11.69
C GLU A 233 3.99 10.05 12.32
N ASN A 234 3.65 11.31 11.99
CA ASN A 234 4.36 12.47 12.50
C ASN A 234 4.27 12.57 14.04
N VAL A 235 3.12 12.27 14.61
CA VAL A 235 2.93 12.25 16.07
C VAL A 235 3.75 11.13 16.72
N MET A 236 3.81 9.94 16.13
CA MET A 236 4.64 8.85 16.64
C MET A 236 6.12 9.20 16.60
N MET A 237 6.60 9.87 15.54
CA MET A 237 7.99 10.35 15.47
C MET A 237 8.32 11.33 16.60
N VAL A 238 7.45 12.32 16.82
CA VAL A 238 7.63 13.30 17.90
C VAL A 238 7.55 12.63 19.27
N ALA A 239 6.58 11.74 19.48
CA ALA A 239 6.41 11.02 20.74
C ALA A 239 7.63 10.15 21.07
N MET A 240 8.14 9.39 20.09
CA MET A 240 9.35 8.59 20.26
C MET A 240 10.57 9.47 20.53
N ALA A 241 10.71 10.58 19.81
CA ALA A 241 11.84 11.47 20.03
C ALA A 241 11.81 12.11 21.43
N LEU A 242 10.65 12.57 21.91
CA LEU A 242 10.48 13.06 23.29
C LEU A 242 10.73 11.95 24.33
N TRP A 243 10.25 10.73 24.07
CA TRP A 243 10.50 9.58 24.93
C TRP A 243 12.00 9.31 25.09
N MET A 244 12.76 9.34 23.99
CA MET A 244 14.20 9.13 24.02
C MET A 244 14.97 10.25 24.74
N VAL A 245 14.42 11.48 24.80
CA VAL A 245 14.98 12.59 25.60
C VAL A 245 14.72 12.39 27.09
N ILE A 246 13.50 11.96 27.46
CA ILE A 246 13.06 11.85 28.85
C ILE A 246 13.57 10.58 29.52
N ALA A 247 13.69 9.48 28.77
CA ALA A 247 14.08 8.17 29.28
C ALA A 247 15.36 7.61 28.63
N PRO A 248 16.51 8.31 28.69
CA PRO A 248 17.77 7.83 28.09
C PRO A 248 18.25 6.51 28.71
N ALA A 249 17.90 6.25 29.99
CA ALA A 249 18.25 5.02 30.70
C ALA A 249 17.45 3.77 30.26
N ALA A 250 16.28 3.93 29.62
CA ALA A 250 15.53 2.81 29.06
C ALA A 250 16.18 2.27 27.76
N LEU A 251 17.07 3.07 27.15
CA LEU A 251 17.71 2.81 25.87
C LEU A 251 19.08 2.15 25.99
N SER A 252 19.80 2.36 27.10
CA SER A 252 21.10 1.73 27.35
C SER A 252 20.93 0.22 27.46
N MET A 253 21.41 -0.51 26.44
CA MET A 253 21.64 -1.94 26.58
C MET A 253 22.57 -2.12 27.79
N PRO A 254 22.24 -2.97 28.78
CA PRO A 254 23.26 -3.45 29.68
C PRO A 254 24.27 -4.21 28.80
N HIS A 255 25.44 -3.62 28.64
CA HIS A 255 26.61 -4.32 28.10
C HIS A 255 27.06 -5.41 29.07
#